data_AF-U1QTC8-F1
#
_entry.id   AF-U1QTC8-F1
#
_cell.length_a   1.000
_cell.length_b   1.000
_cell.length_c   1.000
_cell.angle_alpha   90.00
_cell.angle_beta   90.00
_cell.angle_gamma   90.00
#
_symmetry.space_group_name_H-M   'P 1'
#
loop_
_entity.id
_entity.type
_entity.pdbx_description
1 polymer ?
#
loop_
_entity_poly.entity_id
_entity_poly.type
_entity_poly.pdbx_seq_one_letter_code
_entity_poly.pdbx_strand_id
1 'polypeptide(L)'
;MELVNSNGLETEVTVNANDGTVLENETEEQYEENEEYVAPGNVGLSEQEAIDIATAEANGTVEEVELESEYGTPAYEVELVNSNGLETEVTVNANDGTVLEIETEDD
;
A
#
# COMPACT_ATOMS: atom_id res chain seq x y z
N MET A 1 -19.26 -19.68 -7.72
CA MET A 1 -18.47 -20.54 -6.82
C MET A 1 -17.08 -19.94 -6.85
N GLU A 2 -16.67 -19.36 -5.74
CA GLU A 2 -15.44 -18.58 -5.62
C GLU A 2 -14.24 -19.55 -5.56
N LEU A 3 -13.25 -19.33 -6.42
CA LEU A 3 -12.03 -20.12 -6.47
C LEU A 3 -10.86 -19.15 -6.38
N VAL A 4 -10.20 -19.15 -5.23
CA VAL A 4 -9.00 -18.36 -4.95
C VAL A 4 -7.80 -19.21 -5.38
N ASN A 5 -6.98 -18.72 -6.31
CA ASN A 5 -5.70 -19.35 -6.64
C ASN A 5 -4.58 -18.75 -5.77
N SER A 6 -3.60 -19.59 -5.44
CA SER A 6 -2.55 -19.36 -4.42
C SER A 6 -1.52 -18.26 -4.71
N ASN A 7 -1.78 -17.35 -5.65
CA ASN A 7 -0.83 -16.33 -6.11
C ASN A 7 -1.31 -14.88 -5.84
N GLY A 8 -2.37 -14.67 -5.07
CA GLY A 8 -2.83 -13.34 -4.67
C GLY A 8 -3.47 -12.47 -5.77
N LEU A 9 -3.49 -12.93 -7.03
CA LEU A 9 -4.19 -12.25 -8.12
C LEU A 9 -5.70 -12.47 -8.02
N GLU A 10 -6.42 -11.42 -7.64
CA GLU A 10 -7.88 -11.38 -7.72
C GLU A 10 -8.29 -11.34 -9.18
N THR A 11 -8.73 -12.47 -9.72
CA THR A 11 -9.32 -12.51 -11.05
C THR A 11 -10.84 -12.47 -10.91
N GLU A 12 -11.48 -11.34 -11.19
CA GLU A 12 -12.94 -11.32 -11.34
C GLU A 12 -13.30 -12.04 -12.65
N VAL A 13 -13.56 -13.35 -12.55
CA VAL A 13 -14.07 -14.12 -13.68
C VAL A 13 -15.59 -14.02 -13.68
N THR A 14 -16.12 -13.09 -14.47
CA THR A 14 -17.56 -13.00 -14.71
C THR A 14 -17.99 -14.12 -15.66
N VAL A 15 -18.44 -15.26 -15.09
CA VAL A 15 -18.98 -16.38 -15.86
C VAL A 15 -20.46 -16.19 -16.17
N ASN A 16 -20.87 -16.39 -17.43
CA ASN A 16 -22.28 -16.45 -17.76
C ASN A 16 -22.90 -17.73 -17.16
N ALA A 17 -23.85 -17.56 -16.22
CA ALA A 17 -24.41 -18.63 -15.41
C ALA A 17 -25.22 -19.72 -16.17
N ASN A 18 -25.31 -19.65 -17.50
CA ASN A 18 -26.09 -20.60 -18.30
C ASN A 18 -25.26 -21.58 -19.16
N ASP A 19 -24.00 -21.27 -19.52
CA ASP A 19 -23.21 -22.17 -20.40
C ASP A 19 -21.68 -22.10 -20.19
N GLY A 20 -21.18 -21.27 -19.27
CA GLY A 20 -19.75 -21.28 -18.90
C GLY A 20 -18.80 -20.76 -19.98
N THR A 21 -19.30 -20.03 -20.98
CA THR A 21 -18.46 -19.32 -21.94
C THR A 21 -17.83 -18.08 -21.29
N VAL A 22 -16.51 -17.95 -21.44
CA VAL A 22 -15.75 -16.77 -20.99
C VAL A 22 -15.86 -15.71 -22.10
N LEU A 23 -16.45 -14.56 -21.78
CA LEU A 23 -16.59 -13.43 -22.68
C LEU A 23 -15.52 -12.41 -22.31
N GLU A 24 -14.59 -12.20 -23.23
CA GLU A 24 -13.59 -11.13 -23.28
C GLU A 24 -12.47 -11.13 -22.22
N ASN A 25 -11.25 -11.14 -22.77
CA ASN A 25 -9.98 -10.94 -22.09
C ASN A 25 -9.42 -9.65 -22.67
N GLU A 26 -9.81 -8.52 -22.10
CA GLU A 26 -9.21 -7.23 -22.41
C GLU A 26 -8.14 -6.96 -21.35
N THR A 27 -6.91 -7.35 -21.67
CA THR A 27 -5.71 -6.88 -20.97
C THR A 27 -5.53 -5.40 -21.28
N GLU A 28 -5.96 -4.53 -20.35
CA GLU A 28 -5.45 -3.16 -20.30
C GLU A 28 -4.05 -3.23 -19.70
N GLU A 29 -3.04 -3.13 -20.58
CA GLU A 29 -1.64 -3.01 -20.17
C GLU A 29 -1.43 -1.66 -19.47
N GLN A 30 -1.64 -1.65 -18.16
CA GLN A 30 -1.18 -0.58 -17.29
C GLN A 30 0.31 -0.83 -17.03
N TYR A 31 1.13 0.20 -17.26
CA TYR A 31 2.56 0.16 -17.01
C TYR A 31 2.77 0.06 -15.50
N GLU A 32 2.77 -1.16 -14.97
CA GLU A 32 3.17 -1.45 -13.60
C GLU A 32 4.70 -1.24 -13.54
N GLU A 33 5.11 -0.08 -13.01
CA GLU A 33 6.41 0.00 -12.36
C GLU A 33 6.44 -1.15 -11.35
N ASN A 34 7.52 -1.94 -11.35
CA ASN A 34 7.53 -3.22 -10.65
C ASN A 34 7.67 -3.02 -9.13
N GLU A 35 6.70 -2.38 -8.49
CA GLU A 35 6.62 -2.32 -7.04
C GLU A 35 6.57 -3.76 -6.51
N GLU A 36 7.63 -4.13 -5.79
CA GLU A 36 7.74 -5.46 -5.22
C GLU A 36 6.68 -5.58 -4.12
N TYR A 37 5.61 -6.34 -4.40
CA TYR A 37 4.53 -6.53 -3.42
C TYR A 37 5.08 -7.03 -2.07
N VAL A 38 4.90 -6.21 -1.03
CA VAL A 38 5.28 -6.55 0.34
C VAL A 38 4.06 -7.07 1.09
N ALA A 39 4.06 -8.37 1.42
CA ALA A 39 3.00 -8.93 2.25
C ALA A 39 3.15 -8.45 3.71
N PRO A 40 2.08 -7.95 4.37
CA PRO A 40 2.14 -7.50 5.77
C PRO A 40 2.63 -8.56 6.77
N GLY A 41 2.51 -9.85 6.43
CA GLY A 41 3.02 -10.95 7.26
C GLY A 41 4.55 -11.11 7.24
N ASN A 42 5.26 -10.38 6.39
CA ASN A 42 6.72 -10.47 6.20
C ASN A 42 7.48 -9.30 6.84
N VAL A 43 6.79 -8.38 7.51
CA VAL A 43 7.39 -7.21 8.16
C VAL A 43 7.30 -7.31 9.69
N GLY A 44 8.09 -6.50 10.39
CA GLY A 44 8.23 -6.54 11.85
C GLY A 44 7.21 -5.69 12.60
N LEU A 45 6.63 -4.69 11.93
CA LEU A 45 5.63 -3.78 12.47
C LEU A 45 4.25 -4.08 11.92
N SER A 46 3.24 -3.77 12.72
CA SER A 46 1.89 -3.55 12.23
C SER A 46 1.73 -2.14 11.67
N GLU A 47 0.74 -1.97 10.80
CA GLU A 47 0.29 -0.67 10.27
C GLU A 47 0.03 0.35 11.41
N GLN A 48 -0.62 -0.08 12.50
CA GLN A 48 -0.88 0.80 13.64
C GLN A 48 0.40 1.25 14.36
N GLU A 49 1.41 0.39 14.46
CA GLU A 49 2.69 0.80 15.05
C GLU A 49 3.41 1.81 14.16
N ALA A 50 3.33 1.68 12.83
CA ALA A 50 3.86 2.67 11.91
C ALA A 50 3.11 4.01 12.01
N ILE A 51 1.78 3.99 12.10
CA ILE A 51 0.95 5.19 12.35
C ILE A 51 1.37 5.88 13.66
N ASP A 52 1.56 5.12 14.74
CA ASP A 52 1.94 5.65 16.04
C ASP A 52 3.34 6.31 15.98
N ILE A 53 4.26 5.76 15.18
CA ILE A 53 5.58 6.35 14.93
C ILE A 53 5.44 7.63 14.10
N ALA A 54 4.75 7.58 12.97
CA ALA A 54 4.59 8.71 12.07
C ALA A 54 3.91 9.92 12.74
N THR A 55 2.84 9.67 13.50
CA THR A 55 2.11 10.71 14.25
C THR A 55 2.91 11.29 15.43
N ALA A 56 3.98 10.62 15.86
CA ALA A 56 4.92 11.17 16.84
C ALA A 56 5.91 12.15 16.19
N GLU A 57 6.21 11.99 14.90
CA GLU A 57 7.15 12.83 14.16
C GLU A 57 6.47 14.05 13.51
N ALA A 58 5.26 13.88 12.98
CA ALA A 58 4.50 14.93 12.31
C ALA A 58 3.08 15.09 12.88
N ASN A 59 2.58 16.33 12.93
CA ASN A 59 1.23 16.61 13.39
C ASN A 59 0.27 16.58 12.19
N GLY A 60 -0.76 15.74 12.26
CA GLY A 60 -1.78 15.67 11.23
C GLY A 60 -2.84 14.62 11.54
N THR A 61 -3.80 14.52 10.63
CA THR A 61 -4.69 13.36 10.53
C THR A 61 -4.07 12.42 9.50
N VAL A 62 -4.06 11.12 9.76
CA VAL A 62 -3.65 10.12 8.78
C VAL A 62 -4.68 10.08 7.66
N GLU A 63 -4.26 10.37 6.44
CA GLU A 63 -5.11 10.22 5.24
C GLU A 63 -4.87 8.88 4.55
N GLU A 64 -3.60 8.48 4.40
CA GLU A 64 -3.19 7.27 3.70
C GLU A 64 -2.05 6.53 4.45
N VAL A 65 -2.04 5.20 4.31
CA VAL A 65 -0.96 4.34 4.80
C VAL A 65 -0.71 3.24 3.76
N GLU A 66 0.48 3.25 3.17
CA GLU A 66 0.88 2.24 2.18
C GLU A 66 2.04 1.41 2.72
N LEU A 67 2.07 0.12 2.35
CA LEU A 67 3.19 -0.78 2.65
C LEU A 67 3.86 -1.17 1.35
N GLU A 68 5.07 -0.69 1.15
CA GLU A 68 5.79 -0.85 -0.09
C GLU A 68 7.26 -1.20 0.12
N SER A 69 7.99 -1.35 -0.99
CA SER A 69 9.40 -1.73 -1.00
C SER A 69 10.26 -0.57 -1.49
N GLU A 70 10.68 0.26 -0.54
CA GLU A 70 11.62 1.35 -0.72
C GLU A 70 13.04 0.84 -0.97
N TYR A 71 13.48 0.82 -2.23
CA TYR A 71 14.79 0.31 -2.67
C TYR A 71 15.15 -1.09 -2.14
N GLY A 72 14.15 -1.97 -2.02
CA GLY A 72 14.29 -3.33 -1.47
C GLY A 72 14.22 -3.41 0.06
N THR A 73 13.85 -2.32 0.73
CA THR A 73 13.55 -2.26 2.16
C THR A 73 12.05 -2.08 2.32
N PRO A 74 11.33 -2.98 3.01
CA PRO A 74 9.91 -2.77 3.22
C PRO A 74 9.70 -1.56 4.16
N ALA A 75 8.84 -0.64 3.76
CA ALA A 75 8.56 0.59 4.47
C ALA A 75 7.06 0.89 4.47
N TYR A 76 6.60 1.52 5.54
CA TYR A 76 5.28 2.13 5.62
C TYR A 76 5.42 3.60 5.25
N GLU A 77 4.64 4.06 4.28
CA GLU A 77 4.49 5.48 3.94
C GLU A 77 3.20 5.97 4.58
N VAL A 78 3.32 6.94 5.49
CA VAL A 78 2.16 7.47 6.23
C VAL A 78 1.98 8.94 5.86
N GLU A 79 0.88 9.24 5.19
CA GLU A 79 0.52 10.61 4.80
C GLU A 79 -0.28 11.28 5.92
N LEU A 80 0.20 12.43 6.37
CA LEU A 80 -0.38 13.21 7.45
C LEU A 80 -0.77 14.61 6.97
N VAL A 81 -2.05 14.93 7.07
CA VAL A 81 -2.58 16.23 6.68
C VAL A 81 -2.95 17.06 7.89
N ASN A 82 -2.33 18.24 8.01
CA ASN A 82 -2.59 19.14 9.14
C ASN A 82 -3.81 20.06 8.89
N SER A 83 -4.21 20.83 9.91
CA SER A 83 -5.41 21.69 9.81
C SER A 83 -5.32 22.83 8.78
N ASN A 84 -4.12 23.10 8.25
CA ASN A 84 -3.92 24.08 7.19
C ASN A 84 -3.94 23.44 5.79
N GLY A 85 -4.08 22.11 5.70
CA GLY A 85 -4.02 21.36 4.45
C GLY A 85 -2.59 21.14 3.95
N LEU A 86 -1.59 21.22 4.83
CA LEU A 86 -0.22 20.86 4.49
C LEU A 86 -0.04 19.36 4.71
N GLU A 87 0.47 18.68 3.69
CA GLU A 87 0.69 17.24 3.64
C GLU A 87 2.13 16.95 4.07
N THR A 88 2.30 15.90 4.88
CA THR A 88 3.60 15.45 5.37
C THR A 88 3.62 13.94 5.27
N GLU A 89 4.51 13.43 4.45
CA GLU A 89 4.78 12.01 4.32
C GLU A 89 5.86 11.61 5.32
N VAL A 90 5.64 10.50 6.03
CA VAL A 90 6.62 9.90 6.93
C VAL A 90 6.85 8.45 6.54
N THR A 91 8.04 8.16 6.03
CA THR A 91 8.46 6.83 5.62
C THR A 91 9.12 6.10 6.78
N VAL A 92 8.53 5.00 7.22
CA VAL A 92 8.94 4.23 8.41
C VAL A 92 9.38 2.83 7.99
N ASN A 93 10.59 2.41 8.34
CA ASN A 93 11.08 1.05 8.07
C ASN A 93 10.17 0.01 8.73
N ALA A 94 9.52 -0.82 7.92
CA ALA A 94 8.50 -1.76 8.38
C ALA A 94 9.08 -2.91 9.23
N ASN A 95 10.41 -3.09 9.28
CA ASN A 95 11.04 -4.12 10.10
C ASN A 95 11.33 -3.67 11.54
N ASP A 96 11.71 -2.41 11.74
CA ASP A 96 12.27 -1.95 13.00
C ASP A 96 11.77 -0.58 13.50
N GLY A 97 10.98 0.14 12.70
CA GLY A 97 10.40 1.42 13.08
C GLY A 97 11.34 2.62 12.95
N THR A 98 12.49 2.43 12.30
CA THR A 98 13.36 3.55 11.97
C THR A 98 12.67 4.47 10.97
N VAL A 99 12.56 5.76 11.28
CA VAL A 99 12.11 6.77 10.32
C VAL A 99 13.19 6.96 9.27
N LEU A 100 12.86 6.67 8.02
CA LEU A 100 13.77 6.73 6.87
C LEU A 100 13.75 8.12 6.25
N GLU A 101 12.56 8.69 6.12
CA GLU A 101 12.32 9.97 5.46
C GLU A 101 11.13 10.71 6.07
N ILE A 102 11.19 12.04 6.00
CA ILE A 102 10.07 12.94 6.31
C ILE A 102 10.08 14.01 5.22
N GLU A 103 9.07 14.00 4.35
CA GLU A 103 8.87 15.02 3.33
C GLU A 103 7.63 15.85 3.65
N THR A 104 7.71 17.15 3.38
CA THR A 104 6.58 18.07 3.58
C THR A 104 6.40 18.84 2.29
N GLU A 105 5.22 18.74 1.69
CA GLU A 105 4.90 19.45 0.45
C GLU A 105 4.62 20.92 0.75
N ASP A 106 5.67 21.74 0.77
CA ASP A 106 5.59 23.21 0.93
C ASP A 106 5.66 23.86 -0.47
N ASP A 107 4.53 24.37 -0.98
CA ASP A 107 4.37 25.05 -2.29
C ASP A 107 5.08 26.43 -2.36
#